data_AF-A0A5B2U9H7-F1
#
_entry.id   AF-A0A5B2U9H7-F1
#
_cell.length_a   1.000
_cell.length_b   1.000
_cell.length_c   1.000
_cell.angle_alpha   90.00
_cell.angle_beta   90.00
_cell.angle_gamma   90.00
#
_symmetry.space_group_name_H-M   'P 1'
#
loop_
_entity.id
_entity.type
_entity.pdbx_description
1 polymer ?
#
loop_
_entity_poly.entity_id
_entity_poly.type
_entity_poly.pdbx_seq_one_letter_code
_entity_poly.pdbx_strand_id
1 'polypeptide(L)'
;MYSISDKINITKKASVAKNTFMNDEALPSAITTFTCCNCGHENTVEIKPYESGFPIFHVYNEDKVLSKSELLKHGMVNETSQRMLHFGELTVNDQPTLYFGTDCSSCPSKYICVFSYGEKQPGLSILNISGIWKYEPLK
;
A
#
# COMPACT_ATOMS: atom_id res chain seq x y z
N MET A 1 11.71 -0.83 4.17
CA MET A 1 10.53 -1.51 3.60
C MET A 1 10.74 -3.01 3.70
N TYR A 2 9.71 -3.77 4.05
CA TYR A 2 9.81 -5.22 4.25
C TYR A 2 8.48 -5.93 3.92
N SER A 3 8.49 -7.24 3.67
CA SER A 3 7.26 -8.04 3.53
C SER A 3 6.69 -8.37 4.90
N ILE A 4 5.37 -8.50 5.00
CA ILE A 4 4.69 -8.89 6.25
C ILE A 4 4.26 -10.34 6.08
N SER A 5 4.69 -11.21 7.00
CA SER A 5 4.37 -12.64 7.00
C SER A 5 3.42 -13.05 8.11
N ASP A 6 3.42 -12.32 9.22
CA ASP A 6 2.60 -12.62 10.39
C ASP A 6 1.19 -12.07 10.23
N LYS A 7 0.25 -12.68 10.94
CA LYS A 7 -1.12 -12.18 10.99
C LYS A 7 -1.18 -10.84 11.74
N ILE A 8 -1.90 -9.87 11.19
CA ILE A 8 -1.96 -8.50 11.74
C ILE A 8 -3.40 -8.01 11.87
N ASN A 9 -3.60 -7.04 12.75
CA ASN A 9 -4.84 -6.29 12.86
C ASN A 9 -4.61 -4.83 12.46
N ILE A 10 -5.46 -4.31 11.56
CA ILE A 10 -5.41 -2.91 11.14
C ILE A 10 -6.07 -2.03 12.20
N THR A 11 -5.34 -1.04 12.70
CA THR A 11 -5.83 -0.18 13.79
C THR A 11 -6.27 1.20 13.31
N LYS A 12 -5.45 1.88 12.49
CA LYS A 12 -5.73 3.27 12.09
C LYS A 12 -5.06 3.66 10.78
N LYS A 13 -5.80 4.33 9.89
CA LYS A 13 -5.24 4.94 8.67
C LYS A 13 -4.45 6.21 9.03
N ALA A 14 -3.22 6.32 8.55
CA ALA A 14 -2.36 7.49 8.69
C ALA A 14 -2.71 8.57 7.66
N SER A 15 -2.45 9.82 8.00
CA SER A 15 -2.53 10.93 7.05
C SER A 15 -1.33 10.90 6.12
N VAL A 16 -1.54 11.01 4.81
CA VAL A 16 -0.50 11.00 3.77
C VAL A 16 -0.54 12.32 3.02
N ALA A 17 0.60 13.00 2.86
CA ALA A 17 0.67 14.34 2.28
C ALA A 17 0.27 14.37 0.79
N LYS A 18 0.84 13.45 -0.01
CA LYS A 18 0.49 13.24 -1.43
C LYS A 18 0.37 11.74 -1.71
N ASN A 19 -0.70 11.35 -2.39
CA ASN A 19 -1.02 9.95 -2.62
C ASN A 19 -1.07 9.54 -4.10
N THR A 20 -0.91 10.48 -5.04
CA THR A 20 -0.97 10.20 -6.48
C THR A 20 0.17 10.91 -7.17
N PHE A 21 0.89 10.17 -8.01
CA PHE A 21 2.04 10.65 -8.76
C PHE A 21 1.85 10.24 -10.22
N MET A 22 2.01 11.18 -11.14
CA MET A 22 1.77 10.97 -12.56
C MET A 22 3.07 11.16 -13.34
N ASN A 23 3.34 10.24 -14.27
CA ASN A 23 4.49 10.27 -15.18
C ASN A 23 5.81 10.54 -14.44
N ASP A 24 6.46 11.67 -14.73
CA ASP A 24 7.75 12.05 -14.17
C ASP A 24 7.70 12.27 -12.65
N GLU A 25 6.53 12.47 -12.05
CA GLU A 25 6.42 12.54 -10.58
C GLU A 25 6.61 11.17 -9.91
N ALA A 26 6.41 10.08 -10.65
CA ALA A 26 6.61 8.72 -10.15
C ALA A 26 8.03 8.20 -10.41
N LEU A 27 8.83 8.92 -11.21
CA LEU A 27 10.14 8.46 -11.69
C LEU A 27 11.27 9.45 -11.32
N PRO A 28 12.44 8.97 -10.87
CA PRO A 28 12.78 7.57 -10.59
C PRO A 28 12.10 7.04 -9.32
N SER A 29 11.49 7.91 -8.53
CA SER A 29 10.88 7.57 -7.24
C SER A 29 9.75 8.55 -6.88
N ALA A 30 8.62 8.03 -6.41
CA ALA A 30 7.57 8.81 -5.77
C ALA A 30 7.89 8.99 -4.27
N ILE A 31 8.08 10.24 -3.84
CA ILE A 31 8.39 10.57 -2.45
C ILE A 31 7.18 11.24 -1.80
N THR A 32 6.79 10.76 -0.63
CA THR A 32 5.73 11.38 0.20
C THR A 32 6.04 11.25 1.67
N THR A 33 5.27 11.96 2.49
CA THR A 33 5.31 11.83 3.94
C THR A 33 3.99 11.31 4.49
N PHE A 34 4.07 10.66 5.66
CA PHE A 34 2.91 10.29 6.45
C PHE A 34 3.09 10.60 7.92
N THR A 35 2.01 11.03 8.57
CA THR A 35 2.01 11.33 10.01
C THR A 35 1.77 10.06 10.82
N CYS A 36 2.71 9.76 11.73
CA CYS A 36 2.58 8.64 12.65
C CYS A 36 1.34 8.81 13.54
N CYS A 37 0.40 7.88 13.43
CA CYS A 37 -0.80 7.78 14.27
C CYS A 37 -0.57 7.78 15.79
N ASN A 38 0.64 7.42 16.25
CA ASN A 38 0.95 7.25 17.68
C ASN A 38 1.71 8.45 18.28
N CYS A 39 2.75 8.94 17.61
CA CYS A 39 3.63 10.00 18.14
C CYS A 39 3.55 11.32 17.36
N GLY A 40 2.79 11.39 16.27
CA GLY A 40 2.67 12.58 15.43
C GLY A 40 3.90 12.88 14.55
N HIS A 41 4.97 12.10 14.65
CA HIS A 41 6.16 12.30 13.81
C HIS A 41 5.85 12.11 12.33
N GLU A 42 6.43 12.96 11.49
CA GLU A 42 6.34 12.85 10.04
C GLU A 42 7.40 11.88 9.51
N ASN A 43 6.97 10.85 8.79
CA ASN A 43 7.85 9.82 8.23
C ASN A 43 7.86 9.95 6.72
N THR A 44 9.03 9.83 6.10
CA THR A 44 9.17 9.83 4.64
C THR A 44 9.12 8.41 4.10
N VAL A 45 8.40 8.21 2.99
CA VAL A 45 8.46 6.98 2.19
C VAL A 45 8.84 7.33 0.76
N GLU A 46 9.77 6.55 0.22
CA GLU A 46 10.23 6.65 -1.17
C GLU A 46 9.84 5.36 -1.89
N ILE A 47 8.92 5.46 -2.85
CA ILE A 47 8.47 4.33 -3.63
C ILE A 47 9.14 4.39 -5.00
N LYS A 48 10.07 3.47 -5.23
CA LYS A 48 10.71 3.25 -6.53
C LYS A 48 9.91 2.24 -7.33
N PRO A 49 9.31 2.63 -8.47
CA PRO A 49 8.59 1.69 -9.32
C PRO A 49 9.43 0.46 -9.66
N TYR A 50 8.80 -0.71 -9.66
CA TYR A 50 9.42 -2.03 -9.91
C TYR A 50 10.47 -2.53 -8.89
N GLU A 51 10.92 -1.68 -7.96
CA GLU A 51 11.86 -2.07 -6.90
C GLU A 51 11.20 -2.12 -5.52
N SER A 52 10.20 -1.26 -5.29
CA SER A 52 9.51 -1.16 -4.01
C SER A 52 8.29 -2.07 -3.95
N GLY A 53 8.12 -2.74 -2.82
CA GLY A 53 6.92 -3.49 -2.49
C GLY A 53 6.89 -4.93 -2.97
N PHE A 54 5.82 -5.60 -2.57
CA PHE A 54 5.54 -7.02 -2.81
C PHE A 54 4.10 -7.15 -3.33
N PRO A 55 3.78 -8.20 -4.11
CA PRO A 55 2.42 -8.44 -4.59
C PRO A 55 1.39 -8.43 -3.46
N ILE A 56 0.29 -7.68 -3.62
CA ILE A 56 -0.78 -7.63 -2.61
C ILE A 56 -1.40 -9.01 -2.35
N PHE A 57 -1.33 -9.91 -3.34
CA PHE A 57 -1.71 -11.31 -3.20
C PHE A 57 -1.08 -11.97 -1.98
N HIS A 58 0.18 -11.67 -1.64
CA HIS A 58 0.85 -12.27 -0.48
C HIS A 58 0.19 -11.91 0.86
N VAL A 59 -0.59 -10.81 0.93
CA VAL A 59 -1.27 -10.38 2.14
C VAL A 59 -2.52 -11.22 2.41
N TYR A 60 -3.31 -11.47 1.37
CA TYR A 60 -4.60 -12.18 1.51
C TYR A 60 -4.57 -13.64 1.10
N ASN A 61 -3.47 -14.12 0.53
CA ASN A 61 -3.37 -15.51 0.15
C ASN A 61 -3.54 -16.40 1.40
N GLU A 62 -4.54 -17.28 1.36
CA GLU A 62 -4.91 -18.19 2.46
C GLU A 62 -5.17 -17.47 3.80
N ASP A 63 -5.59 -16.20 3.77
CA ASP A 63 -5.86 -15.36 4.94
C ASP A 63 -4.69 -15.32 5.97
N LYS A 64 -3.44 -15.41 5.45
CA LYS A 64 -2.22 -15.48 6.27
C LYS A 64 -1.92 -14.19 7.03
N VAL A 65 -1.99 -13.04 6.37
CA VAL A 65 -1.67 -11.73 6.97
C VAL A 65 -2.95 -10.97 7.32
N LEU A 66 -3.82 -10.79 6.33
CA LEU A 66 -5.17 -10.22 6.46
C LEU A 66 -6.12 -10.98 5.55
N SER A 67 -7.39 -11.05 5.91
CA SER A 67 -8.40 -11.59 4.98
C SER A 67 -8.74 -10.60 3.87
N LYS A 68 -9.26 -11.11 2.74
CA LYS A 68 -9.78 -10.27 1.65
C LYS A 68 -10.85 -9.29 2.15
N SER A 69 -11.73 -9.76 3.02
CA SER A 69 -12.82 -8.95 3.58
C SER A 69 -12.30 -7.82 4.48
N GLU A 70 -11.22 -8.04 5.24
CA GLU A 70 -10.57 -6.97 6.01
C GLU A 70 -9.94 -5.91 5.10
N LEU A 71 -9.24 -6.33 4.04
CA LEU A 71 -8.65 -5.41 3.06
C LEU A 71 -9.72 -4.51 2.41
N LEU A 72 -10.86 -5.10 2.01
CA LEU A 72 -12.00 -4.38 1.44
C LEU A 72 -12.67 -3.46 2.48
N LYS A 73 -12.92 -3.97 3.69
CA LYS A 73 -13.55 -3.21 4.79
C LYS A 73 -12.76 -1.96 5.16
N HIS A 74 -11.43 -2.04 5.14
CA HIS A 74 -10.54 -0.91 5.43
C HIS A 74 -10.29 0.00 4.22
N GLY A 75 -10.85 -0.33 3.05
CA GLY A 75 -10.65 0.42 1.81
C GLY A 75 -9.19 0.42 1.36
N MET A 76 -8.46 -0.67 1.63
CA MET A 76 -7.05 -0.81 1.22
C MET A 76 -6.95 -1.14 -0.27
N VAL A 77 -7.93 -1.87 -0.79
CA VAL A 77 -8.08 -2.33 -2.17
C VAL A 77 -9.57 -2.38 -2.52
N ASN A 78 -9.87 -2.57 -3.80
CA ASN A 78 -11.21 -2.89 -4.31
C ASN A 78 -11.20 -4.26 -4.99
N GLU A 79 -12.39 -4.81 -5.22
CA GLU A 79 -12.55 -5.91 -6.17
C GLU A 79 -12.14 -5.45 -7.57
N THR A 80 -11.36 -6.28 -8.24
CA THR A 80 -10.87 -5.98 -9.59
C THR A 80 -11.98 -6.17 -10.60
N SER A 81 -12.08 -5.25 -11.57
CA SER A 81 -13.09 -5.38 -12.62
C SER A 81 -12.85 -6.64 -13.46
N GLN A 82 -13.94 -7.23 -13.99
CA GLN A 82 -13.87 -8.50 -14.72
C GLN A 82 -12.85 -8.50 -15.88
N ARG A 83 -12.70 -7.37 -16.57
CA ARG A 83 -11.76 -7.21 -17.69
C ARG A 83 -10.29 -7.15 -17.24
N MET A 84 -10.03 -6.88 -15.96
CA MET A 84 -8.70 -6.65 -15.38
C MET A 84 -8.26 -7.77 -14.44
N LEU A 85 -8.98 -8.90 -14.37
CA LEU A 85 -8.67 -10.02 -13.46
C LEU A 85 -7.26 -10.62 -13.63
N HIS A 86 -6.61 -10.38 -14.76
CA HIS A 86 -5.20 -10.76 -14.96
C HIS A 86 -4.23 -10.04 -14.00
N PHE A 87 -4.64 -8.93 -13.37
CA PHE A 87 -3.91 -8.25 -12.30
C PHE A 87 -4.16 -8.83 -10.89
N GLY A 88 -5.06 -9.81 -10.78
CA GLY A 88 -5.45 -10.42 -9.51
C GLY A 88 -6.88 -10.09 -9.11
N GLU A 89 -7.32 -10.67 -8.01
CA GLU A 89 -8.69 -10.50 -7.50
C GLU A 89 -8.90 -9.13 -6.85
N LEU A 90 -7.88 -8.60 -6.18
CA LEU A 90 -7.94 -7.34 -5.46
C LEU A 90 -6.91 -6.34 -6.01
N THR A 91 -7.37 -5.16 -6.38
CA THR A 91 -6.52 -4.10 -6.94
C THR A 91 -6.87 -2.71 -6.40
N VAL A 92 -5.94 -1.77 -6.55
CA VAL A 92 -6.15 -0.35 -6.39
C VAL A 92 -6.28 0.24 -7.79
N ASN A 93 -7.49 0.67 -8.14
CA ASN A 93 -7.82 1.27 -9.44
C ASN A 93 -7.54 0.37 -10.65
N ASP A 94 -7.82 -0.94 -10.55
CA ASP A 94 -7.65 -1.87 -11.69
C ASP A 94 -6.19 -1.92 -12.23
N GLN A 95 -5.21 -1.71 -11.35
CA GLN A 95 -3.79 -1.71 -11.68
C GLN A 95 -3.01 -2.72 -10.82
N PRO A 96 -1.80 -3.15 -11.26
CA PRO A 96 -0.90 -3.94 -10.44
C PRO A 96 -0.74 -3.33 -9.05
N THR A 97 -1.10 -4.10 -8.03
CA THR A 97 -1.20 -3.61 -6.64
C THR A 97 -0.16 -4.30 -5.77
N LEU A 98 0.55 -3.47 -5.03
CA LEU A 98 1.70 -3.84 -4.23
C LEU A 98 1.52 -3.32 -2.80
N TYR A 99 2.27 -3.89 -1.88
CA TYR A 99 2.34 -3.44 -0.51
C TYR A 99 3.77 -3.48 0.03
N PHE A 100 4.01 -2.75 1.11
CA PHE A 100 5.19 -2.98 1.96
C PHE A 100 4.89 -2.60 3.42
N GLY A 101 5.58 -3.25 4.34
CA GLY A 101 5.70 -2.81 5.72
C GLY A 101 6.75 -1.69 5.87
N THR A 102 6.48 -0.76 6.77
CA THR A 102 7.40 0.31 7.19
C THR A 102 7.16 0.67 8.65
N ASP A 103 8.19 1.20 9.31
CA ASP A 103 8.11 1.61 10.71
C ASP A 103 8.09 3.14 10.81
N CYS A 104 7.61 3.65 11.95
CA CYS A 104 7.88 5.03 12.32
C CYS A 104 9.34 5.17 12.79
N SER A 105 10.04 6.19 12.31
CA SER A 105 11.43 6.49 12.71
C SER A 105 11.57 6.96 14.17
N SER A 106 10.47 7.36 14.81
CA SER A 106 10.47 7.97 16.15
C SER A 106 9.76 7.15 17.23
N CYS A 107 9.06 6.07 16.89
CA CYS A 107 8.41 5.19 17.85
C CYS A 107 8.21 3.78 17.26
N PRO A 108 7.94 2.74 18.07
CA PRO A 108 7.86 1.35 17.57
C PRO A 108 6.58 1.02 16.78
N SER A 109 5.85 2.03 16.29
CA SER A 109 4.63 1.81 15.51
C SER A 109 4.97 1.30 14.11
N LYS A 110 4.26 0.24 13.70
CA LYS A 110 4.40 -0.40 12.39
C LYS A 110 3.25 -0.04 11.48
N TYR A 111 3.54 0.03 10.18
CA TYR A 111 2.62 0.47 9.15
C TYR A 111 2.69 -0.42 7.91
N ILE A 112 1.55 -0.64 7.27
CA ILE A 112 1.46 -1.23 5.94
C ILE A 112 1.06 -0.14 4.96
N CYS A 113 1.84 0.04 3.89
CA CYS A 113 1.50 0.87 2.75
C CYS A 113 0.93 -0.03 1.65
N VAL A 114 -0.19 0.37 1.04
CA VAL A 114 -0.75 -0.29 -0.15
C VAL A 114 -0.83 0.73 -1.27
N PHE A 115 -0.31 0.37 -2.43
CA PHE A 115 -0.25 1.24 -3.59
C PHE A 115 -0.39 0.44 -4.89
N SER A 116 -0.77 1.12 -5.97
CA SER A 116 -0.66 0.58 -7.32
C SER A 116 0.29 1.40 -8.17
N TYR A 117 0.83 0.75 -9.19
CA TYR A 117 1.61 1.40 -10.22
C TYR A 117 1.33 0.77 -11.58
N GLY A 118 1.01 1.60 -12.57
CA GLY A 118 0.82 1.14 -13.93
C GLY A 118 0.42 2.25 -14.89
N GLU A 119 0.42 1.91 -16.17
CA GLU A 119 -0.05 2.79 -17.24
C GLU A 119 -1.59 2.73 -17.31
N LYS A 120 -2.25 3.87 -17.05
CA LYS A 120 -3.72 3.96 -17.11
C LYS A 120 -4.23 4.11 -18.54
N GLN A 121 -3.48 4.81 -19.37
CA GLN A 121 -3.69 4.99 -20.81
C GLN A 121 -2.35 5.33 -21.46
N PRO A 122 -2.19 5.18 -22.79
CA PRO A 122 -0.94 5.46 -23.48
C PRO A 122 -0.34 6.83 -23.09
N GLY A 123 0.87 6.82 -22.55
CA GLY A 123 1.59 8.01 -22.10
C GLY A 123 1.19 8.54 -20.72
N LEU A 124 0.38 7.79 -19.96
CA LEU A 124 -0.01 8.15 -18.60
C LEU A 124 0.25 7.01 -17.60
N SER A 125 1.42 7.05 -16.98
CA SER A 125 1.76 6.21 -15.83
C SER A 125 1.30 6.86 -14.53
N ILE A 126 0.69 6.08 -13.64
CA ILE A 126 0.21 6.57 -12.34
C ILE A 126 0.73 5.64 -11.25
N LEU A 127 1.32 6.23 -10.22
CA LEU A 127 1.51 5.61 -8.92
C LEU A 127 0.44 6.16 -7.97
N ASN A 128 -0.36 5.28 -7.37
CA ASN A 128 -1.40 5.66 -6.43
C ASN A 128 -1.25 4.92 -5.11
N ILE A 129 -1.00 5.66 -4.03
CA ILE A 129 -1.00 5.17 -2.66
C ILE A 129 -2.44 5.14 -2.18
N SER A 130 -3.02 3.95 -2.08
CA SER A 130 -4.36 3.75 -1.49
C SER A 130 -4.39 4.21 -0.02
N GLY A 131 -3.29 3.97 0.68
CA GLY A 131 -3.06 4.51 2.01
C GLY A 131 -1.90 3.86 2.74
N ILE A 132 -1.72 4.33 3.97
CA ILE A 132 -0.78 3.78 4.93
C ILE A 132 -1.56 3.54 6.23
N TRP A 133 -1.51 2.32 6.76
CA TRP A 133 -2.29 1.94 7.94
C TRP A 133 -1.37 1.42 9.04
N LYS A 134 -1.57 1.93 10.26
CA LYS A 134 -0.97 1.35 11.47
C LYS A 134 -1.55 -0.04 11.67
N TYR A 135 -0.70 -1.00 11.97
CA TYR A 135 -1.12 -2.35 12.34
C TYR A 135 -0.44 -2.82 13.61
N GLU A 136 -1.03 -3.83 14.24
CA GLU A 136 -0.45 -4.53 15.38
C GLU A 136 -0.47 -6.05 15.09
N PRO A 137 0.57 -6.81 15.48
CA PRO A 137 0.56 -8.26 15.33
C PRO A 137 -0.60 -8.89 16.11
N LEU A 138 -1.29 -9.86 15.52
CA LEU A 138 -2.23 -10.71 16.24
C LEU A 138 -1.43 -11.77 16.99
N LYS A 139 -1.63 -11.84 18.30
CA LYS A 139 -1.10 -12.92 19.15
C LYS A 139 -2.01 -14.13 19.12
#